data_AF-A0A5R9JE05-F1
#
_entry.id   AF-A0A5R9JE05-F1
#
_cell.length_a   1.000
_cell.length_b   1.000
_cell.length_c   1.000
_cell.angle_alpha   90.00
_cell.angle_beta   90.00
_cell.angle_gamma   90.00
#
_symmetry.space_group_name_H-M   'P 1'
#
loop_
_entity.id
_entity.type
_entity.pdbx_description
1 polymer ?
#
loop_
_entity_poly.entity_id
_entity_poly.type
_entity_poly.pdbx_seq_one_letter_code
_entity_poly.pdbx_strand_id
1 'polypeptide(L)'
;MWCWLITELLLFGGLLLVATVLRVLHPASVSAAATHLKFWIGASNTVVLICSSLTMSGAINASRLGLQTLMVRCMLATGGLGSVFLLLKAYEYYRDYQEHMVPFLDWRPYALPHDHASRLFINDYFAATGLHGVHLITGIAILLVLTRQASRAGYLSLHQNRIEIFGLYWHFIDLVWIIVFPTLYLVNRG
;
A
#
# COMPACT_ATOMS: atom_id res chain seq x y z
N MET A 1 10.96 5.28 15.82
CA MET A 1 9.99 5.51 14.72
C MET A 1 10.69 6.03 13.48
N TRP A 2 11.34 7.19 13.51
CA TRP A 2 12.07 7.73 12.36
C TRP A 2 13.11 6.79 11.74
N CYS A 3 13.95 6.12 12.54
CA CYS A 3 14.92 5.16 12.00
C CYS A 3 14.23 4.00 11.25
N TRP A 4 13.10 3.52 11.75
CA TRP A 4 12.31 2.46 11.09
C TRP A 4 11.68 2.97 9.78
N LEU A 5 11.18 4.20 9.76
CA LEU A 5 10.65 4.82 8.53
C LEU A 5 11.74 4.95 7.46
N ILE A 6 12.97 5.28 7.86
CA ILE A 6 14.10 5.37 6.93
C ILE A 6 14.47 3.99 6.38
N THR A 7 14.48 2.94 7.20
CA THR A 7 14.78 1.58 6.70
C THR A 7 13.73 1.11 5.70
N GLU A 8 12.45 1.38 5.95
CA GLU A 8 11.38 1.07 4.99
C GLU A 8 11.48 1.93 3.72
N LEU A 9 11.84 3.21 3.85
CA LEU A 9 12.05 4.09 2.70
C LEU A 9 13.18 3.57 1.80
N LEU A 10 14.27 3.08 2.39
CA LEU A 10 15.37 2.47 1.65
C LEU A 10 14.96 1.15 0.99
N LEU A 11 14.15 0.34 1.68
CA LEU A 11 13.63 -0.94 1.15
C LEU A 11 12.75 -0.71 -0.09
N PHE A 12 11.73 0.14 0.01
CA PHE A 12 10.87 0.49 -1.13
C PHE A 12 11.63 1.31 -2.18
N GLY A 13 12.56 2.17 -1.76
CA GLY A 13 13.42 2.94 -2.66
C GLY A 13 14.27 2.04 -3.56
N GLY A 14 14.79 0.94 -3.04
CA GLY A 14 15.53 -0.06 -3.81
C GLY A 14 14.65 -0.72 -4.89
N LEU A 15 13.43 -1.14 -4.55
CA LEU A 15 12.48 -1.72 -5.51
C LEU A 15 12.12 -0.72 -6.61
N LEU A 16 11.78 0.51 -6.22
CA LEU A 16 11.45 1.58 -7.18
C LEU A 16 12.64 1.96 -8.08
N LEU A 17 13.86 1.87 -7.56
CA LEU A 17 15.07 2.07 -8.36
C LEU A 17 15.21 0.98 -9.41
N VAL A 18 14.98 -0.30 -9.06
CA VAL A 18 14.99 -1.42 -10.01
C VAL A 18 13.96 -1.20 -11.11
N ALA A 19 12.71 -0.87 -10.77
CA ALA A 19 11.66 -0.54 -11.75
C ALA A 19 12.09 0.60 -12.70
N THR A 20 12.74 1.63 -12.16
CA THR A 20 13.19 2.80 -12.93
C THR A 20 14.35 2.45 -13.85
N VAL A 21 15.33 1.69 -13.38
CA VAL A 21 16.47 1.22 -14.19
C VAL A 21 15.98 0.34 -15.33
N LEU A 22 15.07 -0.61 -15.05
CA LEU A 22 14.49 -1.47 -16.09
C LEU A 22 13.76 -0.65 -17.15
N ARG A 23 13.05 0.41 -16.75
CA ARG A 23 12.36 1.30 -17.68
C ARG A 23 13.34 2.05 -18.59
N VAL A 24 14.46 2.52 -18.08
CA VAL A 24 15.46 3.26 -18.87
C VAL A 24 16.21 2.33 -19.82
N LEU A 25 16.59 1.13 -19.36
CA LEU A 25 17.38 0.19 -20.15
C LEU A 25 16.55 -0.65 -21.13
N HIS A 26 15.30 -0.97 -20.78
CA HIS A 26 14.41 -1.86 -21.53
C HIS A 26 12.99 -1.27 -21.71
N PRO A 27 12.85 -0.09 -22.34
CA PRO A 27 11.58 0.63 -22.40
C PRO A 27 10.47 -0.15 -23.11
N ALA A 28 10.77 -0.84 -24.22
CA ALA A 28 9.79 -1.64 -24.96
C ALA A 28 9.25 -2.82 -24.12
N SER A 29 10.13 -3.51 -23.41
CA SER A 29 9.81 -4.64 -22.55
C SER A 29 8.96 -4.24 -21.35
N VAL A 30 9.31 -3.10 -20.73
CA VAL A 30 8.57 -2.55 -19.60
C VAL A 30 7.21 -2.02 -20.06
N SER A 31 7.12 -1.39 -21.24
CA SER A 31 5.83 -0.96 -21.83
C SER A 31 4.92 -2.14 -22.11
N ALA A 32 5.45 -3.19 -22.74
CA ALA A 32 4.70 -4.42 -23.01
C ALA A 32 4.20 -5.11 -21.73
N ALA A 33 4.96 -5.06 -20.63
CA ALA A 33 4.51 -5.58 -19.34
C ALA A 33 3.49 -4.66 -18.67
N ALA A 34 3.68 -3.34 -18.75
CA ALA A 34 2.88 -2.34 -18.06
C ALA A 34 1.45 -2.21 -18.60
N THR A 35 1.21 -2.55 -19.85
CA THR A 35 -0.15 -2.54 -20.46
C THR A 35 -1.08 -3.55 -19.79
N HIS A 36 -0.55 -4.63 -19.22
CA HIS A 36 -1.33 -5.64 -18.51
C HIS A 36 -1.73 -5.21 -17.09
N LEU A 37 -1.09 -4.18 -16.53
CA LEU A 37 -1.47 -3.65 -15.22
C LEU A 37 -2.82 -2.92 -15.28
N LYS A 38 -3.68 -3.24 -14.32
CA LYS A 38 -5.08 -2.78 -14.25
C LYS A 38 -5.16 -1.41 -13.60
N PHE A 39 -4.75 -0.39 -14.37
CA PHE A 39 -4.72 1.02 -13.93
C PHE A 39 -5.94 1.48 -13.13
N TRP A 40 -7.16 1.17 -13.58
CA TRP A 40 -8.38 1.61 -12.90
C TRP A 40 -8.51 1.07 -11.47
N ILE A 41 -8.09 -0.18 -11.24
CA ILE A 41 -8.08 -0.78 -9.90
C ILE A 41 -7.03 -0.08 -9.03
N GLY A 42 -5.85 0.20 -9.58
CA GLY A 42 -4.82 0.98 -8.90
C GLY A 42 -5.26 2.42 -8.57
N ALA A 43 -5.95 3.10 -9.48
CA ALA A 43 -6.45 4.46 -9.28
C ALA A 43 -7.53 4.52 -8.19
N SER A 44 -8.48 3.58 -8.20
CA SER A 44 -9.49 3.46 -7.14
C SER A 44 -8.83 3.22 -5.78
N ASN A 45 -7.80 2.38 -5.73
CA ASN A 45 -7.02 2.13 -4.52
C ASN A 45 -6.34 3.40 -3.97
N THR A 46 -5.80 4.25 -4.86
CA THR A 46 -5.22 5.54 -4.45
C THR A 46 -6.26 6.46 -3.81
N VAL A 47 -7.48 6.53 -4.36
CA VAL A 47 -8.58 7.30 -3.76
C VAL A 47 -8.93 6.76 -2.37
N VAL A 48 -9.07 5.44 -2.24
CA VAL A 48 -9.35 4.78 -0.96
C VAL A 48 -8.30 5.10 0.10
N LEU A 49 -7.01 5.08 -0.27
CA LEU A 49 -5.92 5.41 0.66
C LEU A 49 -5.89 6.87 1.06
N ILE A 50 -6.13 7.81 0.12
CA ILE A 50 -6.21 9.23 0.47
C ILE A 50 -7.35 9.48 1.46
N CYS A 51 -8.52 8.85 1.24
CA CYS A 51 -9.62 8.89 2.20
C CYS A 51 -9.22 8.27 3.54
N SER A 52 -8.50 7.15 3.53
CA SER A 52 -8.01 6.48 4.75
C SER A 52 -7.09 7.40 5.55
N SER A 53 -6.12 8.03 4.90
CA SER A 53 -5.20 9.00 5.48
C SER A 53 -5.95 10.18 6.12
N LEU A 54 -6.98 10.70 5.45
CA LEU A 54 -7.81 11.78 5.99
C LEU A 54 -8.56 11.34 7.25
N THR A 55 -9.13 10.13 7.26
CA THR A 55 -9.80 9.60 8.46
C THR A 55 -8.82 9.41 9.63
N MET A 56 -7.58 9.00 9.36
CA MET A 56 -6.55 8.86 10.39
C MET A 56 -6.13 10.21 10.98
N SER A 57 -5.95 11.24 10.15
CA SER A 57 -5.75 12.63 10.59
C SER A 57 -6.90 13.12 11.47
N GLY A 58 -8.14 12.76 11.11
CA GLY A 58 -9.33 13.02 11.92
C GLY A 58 -9.27 12.34 13.29
N ALA A 59 -8.80 11.08 13.36
CA ALA A 59 -8.61 10.36 14.62
C ALA A 59 -7.58 11.05 15.52
N ILE A 60 -6.45 11.49 14.96
CA ILE A 60 -5.41 12.21 15.69
C ILE A 60 -5.96 13.53 16.24
N ASN A 61 -6.68 14.31 15.42
CA ASN A 61 -7.28 15.56 15.87
C ASN A 61 -8.34 15.34 16.97
N ALA A 62 -9.20 14.35 16.79
CA ALA A 62 -10.19 13.99 17.81
C ALA A 62 -9.52 13.53 19.12
N SER A 63 -8.35 12.88 19.04
CA SER A 63 -7.59 12.51 20.23
C SER A 63 -7.06 13.73 21.01
N ARG A 64 -6.59 14.77 20.28
CA ARG A 64 -6.13 16.03 20.88
C ARG A 64 -7.27 16.82 21.55
N LEU A 65 -8.47 16.73 20.99
CA LEU A 65 -9.67 17.38 21.52
C LEU A 65 -10.36 16.56 22.63
N GLY A 66 -9.84 15.38 22.99
CA GLY A 66 -10.46 14.50 23.98
C GLY A 66 -11.77 13.84 23.51
N LEU A 67 -12.10 13.90 22.23
CA LEU A 67 -13.34 13.37 21.65
C LEU A 67 -13.22 11.87 21.35
N GLN A 68 -13.29 11.05 22.40
CA GLN A 68 -13.06 9.60 22.33
C GLN A 68 -13.93 8.88 21.29
N THR A 69 -15.24 9.16 21.26
CA THR A 69 -16.17 8.50 20.32
C THR A 69 -15.83 8.82 18.87
N LEU A 70 -15.49 10.09 18.58
CA LEU A 70 -15.12 10.51 17.23
C LEU A 70 -13.79 9.87 16.81
N MET A 71 -12.80 9.87 17.70
CA MET A 71 -11.51 9.22 17.47
C MET A 71 -11.69 7.73 17.11
N VAL A 72 -12.45 6.98 17.91
CA VAL A 72 -12.70 5.55 17.65
C VAL A 72 -13.42 5.34 16.31
N ARG A 73 -14.43 6.15 15.99
CA ARG A 73 -15.14 6.07 14.70
C ARG A 73 -14.21 6.35 13.52
N CYS A 74 -13.34 7.35 13.64
CA CYS A 74 -12.33 7.66 12.62
C CYS A 74 -11.34 6.50 12.45
N MET A 75 -10.81 5.93 13.55
CA MET A 75 -9.92 4.77 13.49
C MET A 75 -10.56 3.54 12.84
N LEU A 76 -11.83 3.27 13.15
CA LEU A 76 -12.58 2.18 12.51
C LEU A 76 -12.80 2.44 11.02
N ALA A 77 -13.09 3.69 10.64
CA ALA A 77 -13.20 4.07 9.23
C ALA A 77 -11.86 3.89 8.49
N THR A 78 -10.74 4.28 9.10
CA THR A 78 -9.38 4.05 8.56
C THR A 78 -9.12 2.56 8.33
N GLY A 79 -9.38 1.71 9.32
CA GLY A 79 -9.21 0.27 9.19
C GLY A 79 -10.13 -0.36 8.13
N GLY A 80 -11.36 0.14 8.02
CA GLY A 80 -12.32 -0.28 6.99
C GLY A 80 -11.84 0.08 5.57
N LEU A 81 -11.37 1.31 5.37
CA LEU A 81 -10.83 1.76 4.08
C LEU A 81 -9.55 0.99 3.70
N GLY A 82 -8.64 0.76 4.66
CA GLY A 82 -7.48 -0.10 4.44
C GLY A 82 -7.87 -1.53 4.06
N SER A 83 -8.94 -2.07 4.65
CA SER A 83 -9.45 -3.40 4.29
C SER A 83 -10.04 -3.42 2.87
N VAL A 84 -10.75 -2.38 2.45
CA VAL A 84 -11.24 -2.22 1.07
C VAL A 84 -10.09 -2.22 0.08
N PHE A 85 -8.99 -1.51 0.38
CA PHE A 85 -7.78 -1.55 -0.43
C PHE A 85 -7.24 -2.97 -0.60
N LEU A 86 -7.12 -3.73 0.49
CA LEU A 86 -6.66 -5.11 0.45
C LEU A 86 -7.58 -6.01 -0.39
N LEU A 87 -8.89 -5.83 -0.31
CA LEU A 87 -9.85 -6.59 -1.12
C LEU A 87 -9.73 -6.27 -2.61
N LEU A 88 -9.60 -4.99 -2.96
CA LEU A 88 -9.38 -4.57 -4.35
C LEU A 88 -8.06 -5.13 -4.90
N LYS A 89 -7.02 -5.20 -4.08
CA LYS A 89 -5.74 -5.82 -4.45
C LYS A 89 -5.79 -7.32 -4.55
N ALA A 90 -6.47 -8.00 -3.65
CA ALA A 90 -6.70 -9.44 -3.76
C ALA A 90 -7.47 -9.78 -5.05
N TYR A 91 -8.43 -8.94 -5.43
CA TYR A 91 -9.15 -9.09 -6.69
C TYR A 91 -8.25 -8.86 -7.92
N GLU A 92 -7.35 -7.87 -7.88
CA GLU A 92 -6.36 -7.66 -8.93
C GLU A 92 -5.44 -8.88 -9.08
N TYR A 93 -4.88 -9.37 -7.98
CA TYR A 93 -4.01 -10.56 -7.96
C TYR A 93 -4.73 -11.81 -8.44
N TYR A 94 -6.01 -11.97 -8.11
CA TYR A 94 -6.80 -13.09 -8.61
C TYR A 94 -6.94 -13.05 -10.14
N ARG A 95 -7.13 -11.87 -10.73
CA ARG A 95 -7.15 -11.72 -12.19
C ARG A 95 -5.78 -11.94 -12.80
N ASP A 96 -4.71 -11.43 -12.17
CA ASP A 96 -3.34 -11.63 -12.65
C ASP A 96 -2.91 -13.10 -12.60
N TYR A 97 -3.44 -13.86 -11.64
CA TYR A 97 -3.32 -15.32 -11.57
C TYR A 97 -4.03 -16.01 -12.74
N GLN A 98 -5.25 -15.60 -13.07
CA GLN A 98 -5.98 -16.12 -14.24
C GLN A 98 -5.28 -15.78 -15.56
N GLU A 99 -4.57 -14.65 -15.62
CA GLU A 99 -3.79 -14.20 -16.77
C GLU A 99 -2.37 -14.80 -16.81
N HIS A 100 -2.03 -15.74 -15.93
CA HIS A 100 -0.72 -16.42 -15.87
C HIS A 100 0.47 -15.46 -15.73
N MET A 101 0.30 -14.41 -14.91
CA MET A 101 1.33 -13.38 -14.68
C MET A 101 2.02 -13.51 -13.33
N VAL A 102 1.71 -14.53 -12.53
CA VAL A 102 2.19 -14.65 -11.15
C VAL A 102 3.52 -15.42 -11.11
N PRO A 103 4.61 -14.87 -10.52
CA PRO A 103 5.96 -15.43 -10.67
C PRO A 103 6.21 -16.77 -10.00
N PHE A 104 5.37 -17.14 -9.02
CA PHE A 104 5.66 -18.22 -8.07
C PHE A 104 4.56 -19.27 -7.92
N LEU A 105 3.35 -18.99 -8.44
CA LEU A 105 2.16 -19.83 -8.22
C LEU A 105 1.72 -20.60 -9.46
N ASP A 106 2.32 -20.32 -10.61
CA ASP A 106 1.93 -20.93 -11.87
C ASP A 106 3.07 -21.77 -12.45
N TRP A 107 2.78 -23.04 -12.73
CA TRP A 107 3.69 -23.94 -13.45
C TRP A 107 3.66 -23.71 -14.97
N ARG A 108 2.83 -22.76 -15.42
CA ARG A 108 2.59 -22.44 -16.83
C ARG A 108 3.50 -21.30 -17.30
N PRO A 109 3.85 -21.24 -18.60
CA PRO A 109 4.66 -20.15 -19.13
C PRO A 109 3.95 -18.81 -18.95
N TYR A 110 4.69 -17.79 -18.53
CA TYR A 110 4.21 -16.41 -18.48
C TYR A 110 3.51 -16.02 -19.77
N ALA A 111 2.32 -15.42 -19.68
CA ALA A 111 1.58 -14.88 -20.83
C ALA A 111 2.23 -13.62 -21.46
N LEU A 112 3.38 -13.20 -20.94
CA LEU A 112 4.16 -12.05 -21.41
C LEU A 112 5.14 -12.48 -22.50
N PRO A 113 5.61 -11.52 -23.34
CA PRO A 113 6.72 -11.77 -24.26
C PRO A 113 7.89 -12.45 -23.54
N HIS A 114 8.60 -13.35 -24.23
CA HIS A 114 9.73 -14.12 -23.68
C HIS A 114 10.96 -13.29 -23.26
N ASP A 115 10.81 -11.98 -23.08
CA ASP A 115 11.88 -11.10 -22.67
C ASP A 115 12.10 -11.13 -21.14
N HIS A 116 13.36 -11.19 -20.74
CA HIS A 116 13.76 -11.28 -19.34
C HIS A 116 13.39 -10.01 -18.56
N ALA A 117 13.49 -8.84 -19.18
CA ALA A 117 13.22 -7.57 -18.52
C ALA A 117 11.72 -7.39 -18.19
N SER A 118 10.81 -7.85 -19.07
CA SER A 118 9.37 -7.84 -18.81
C SER A 118 9.00 -8.69 -17.59
N ARG A 119 9.61 -9.88 -17.46
CA ARG A 119 9.40 -10.76 -16.30
C ARG A 119 9.93 -10.14 -15.02
N LEU A 120 11.13 -9.56 -15.08
CA LEU A 120 11.72 -8.92 -13.91
C LEU A 120 10.90 -7.72 -13.43
N PHE A 121 10.34 -6.93 -14.36
CA PHE A 121 9.44 -5.83 -14.02
C PHE A 121 8.16 -6.31 -13.32
N ILE A 122 7.56 -7.41 -13.78
CA ILE A 122 6.37 -7.98 -13.12
C ILE A 122 6.73 -8.60 -11.76
N ASN A 123 7.88 -9.25 -11.64
CA ASN A 123 8.36 -9.75 -10.34
C ASN A 123 8.54 -8.60 -9.34
N ASP A 124 9.14 -7.49 -9.77
CA ASP A 124 9.31 -6.29 -8.95
C ASP A 124 7.95 -5.67 -8.57
N TYR A 125 6.99 -5.66 -9.50
CA TYR A 125 5.60 -5.29 -9.22
C TYR A 125 4.99 -6.13 -8.09
N PHE A 126 5.08 -7.47 -8.15
CA PHE A 126 4.56 -8.34 -7.10
C PHE A 126 5.32 -8.18 -5.78
N ALA A 127 6.63 -7.99 -5.82
CA ALA A 127 7.44 -7.76 -4.63
C ALA A 127 7.06 -6.44 -3.93
N ALA A 128 7.01 -5.33 -4.67
CA ALA A 128 6.67 -4.01 -4.13
C ALA A 128 5.23 -3.96 -3.61
N THR A 129 4.26 -4.45 -4.39
CA THR A 129 2.85 -4.43 -3.99
C THR A 129 2.53 -5.44 -2.88
N GLY A 130 3.19 -6.61 -2.88
CA GLY A 130 3.05 -7.63 -1.85
C GLY A 130 3.62 -7.17 -0.51
N LEU A 131 4.83 -6.59 -0.52
CA LEU A 131 5.44 -6.01 0.68
C LEU A 131 4.57 -4.88 1.25
N HIS A 132 4.02 -4.02 0.39
CA HIS A 132 3.08 -2.98 0.81
C HIS A 132 1.81 -3.58 1.42
N GLY A 133 1.26 -4.65 0.82
CA GLY A 133 0.13 -5.39 1.37
C GLY A 133 0.39 -5.94 2.78
N VAL A 134 1.56 -6.54 3.02
CA VAL A 134 1.97 -7.03 4.35
C VAL A 134 2.04 -5.89 5.37
N HIS A 135 2.59 -4.74 4.99
CA HIS A 135 2.62 -3.54 5.84
C HIS A 135 1.23 -3.04 6.21
N LEU A 136 0.31 -3.02 5.23
CA LEU A 136 -1.06 -2.58 5.44
C LEU A 136 -1.84 -3.56 6.32
N ILE A 137 -1.68 -4.87 6.14
CA ILE A 137 -2.27 -5.91 7.02
C ILE A 137 -1.78 -5.74 8.46
N THR A 138 -0.46 -5.58 8.64
CA THR A 138 0.15 -5.36 9.96
C THR A 138 -0.35 -4.07 10.59
N GLY A 139 -0.44 -3.01 9.78
CA GLY A 139 -1.02 -1.72 10.18
C GLY A 139 -2.45 -1.86 10.67
N ILE A 140 -3.32 -2.53 9.91
CA ILE A 140 -4.73 -2.75 10.28
C ILE A 140 -4.81 -3.54 11.59
N ALA A 141 -4.01 -4.59 11.76
CA ALA A 141 -3.99 -5.37 12.99
C ALA A 141 -3.63 -4.52 14.21
N ILE A 142 -2.58 -3.70 14.10
CA ILE A 142 -2.16 -2.78 15.17
C ILE A 142 -3.25 -1.72 15.41
N LEU A 143 -3.84 -1.16 14.35
CA LEU A 143 -4.90 -0.17 14.45
C LEU A 143 -6.09 -0.70 15.21
N LEU A 144 -6.57 -1.92 14.90
CA LEU A 144 -7.68 -2.56 15.60
C LEU A 144 -7.38 -2.78 17.09
N VAL A 145 -6.15 -3.20 17.41
CA VAL A 145 -5.68 -3.34 18.80
C VAL A 145 -5.65 -2.00 19.52
N LEU A 146 -5.19 -0.94 18.86
CA LEU A 146 -5.19 0.42 19.41
C LEU A 146 -6.62 0.96 19.57
N THR A 147 -7.51 0.72 18.61
CA THR A 147 -8.92 1.11 18.68
C THR A 147 -9.61 0.46 19.87
N ARG A 148 -9.38 -0.84 20.11
CA ARG A 148 -9.93 -1.58 21.26
C ARG A 148 -9.41 -1.06 22.60
N GLN A 149 -8.15 -0.63 22.66
CA GLN A 149 -7.59 -0.01 23.86
C GLN A 149 -8.15 1.40 24.06
N ALA A 150 -8.24 2.17 22.98
CA ALA A 150 -8.68 3.54 22.97
C ALA A 150 -10.20 3.70 23.17
N SER A 151 -10.99 2.62 23.07
CA SER A 151 -12.40 2.62 23.44
C SER A 151 -12.65 2.47 24.95
N ARG A 152 -11.62 2.22 25.76
CA ARG A 152 -11.75 2.15 27.23
C ARG A 152 -11.75 3.54 27.85
N ALA A 153 -12.60 3.77 28.85
CA ALA A 153 -12.66 5.04 29.57
C ALA A 153 -11.30 5.38 30.19
N GLY A 154 -10.85 6.64 30.07
CA GLY A 154 -9.58 7.12 30.65
C GLY A 154 -8.30 6.79 29.87
N TYR A 155 -8.37 6.15 28.70
CA TYR A 155 -7.18 5.80 27.90
C TYR A 155 -6.44 7.02 27.31
N LEU A 156 -7.20 8.05 26.91
CA LEU A 156 -6.69 9.20 26.15
C LEU A 156 -5.64 10.04 26.90
N SER A 157 -5.84 10.31 28.18
CA SER A 157 -4.96 11.19 28.96
C SER A 157 -3.55 10.64 29.15
N LEU A 158 -3.37 9.32 29.04
CA LEU A 158 -2.08 8.64 29.29
C LEU A 158 -1.38 8.18 28.01
N HIS A 159 -2.11 8.05 26.89
CA HIS A 159 -1.62 7.33 25.71
C HIS A 159 -1.84 8.05 24.37
N GLN A 160 -2.17 9.34 24.37
CA GLN A 160 -2.35 10.14 23.16
C GLN A 160 -1.16 10.02 22.18
N ASN A 161 0.07 10.03 22.72
CA ASN A 161 1.31 9.89 21.92
C ASN A 161 1.35 8.59 21.09
N ARG A 162 0.73 7.50 21.55
CA ARG A 162 0.71 6.23 20.82
C ARG A 162 -0.09 6.33 19.52
N ILE A 163 -1.18 7.09 19.52
CA ILE A 163 -2.06 7.29 18.36
C ILE A 163 -1.35 8.18 17.33
N GLU A 164 -0.65 9.23 17.79
CA GLU A 164 0.13 10.10 16.91
C GLU A 164 1.29 9.35 16.24
N ILE A 165 2.04 8.58 17.01
CA ILE A 165 3.12 7.72 16.50
C ILE A 165 2.59 6.72 15.45
N PHE A 166 1.46 6.08 15.74
CA PHE A 166 0.84 5.15 14.80
C PHE A 166 0.32 5.88 13.54
N GLY A 167 -0.19 7.10 13.70
CA GLY A 167 -0.56 7.97 12.59
C GLY A 167 0.59 8.21 11.61
N LEU A 168 1.78 8.50 12.12
CA LEU A 168 2.98 8.66 11.28
C LEU A 168 3.30 7.40 10.47
N TYR A 169 3.17 6.21 11.08
CA TYR A 169 3.32 4.93 10.40
C TYR A 169 2.28 4.76 9.29
N TRP A 170 1.00 5.07 9.58
CA TRP A 170 -0.09 4.92 8.61
C TRP A 170 0.09 5.86 7.41
N HIS A 171 0.35 7.14 7.67
CA HIS A 171 0.59 8.12 6.61
C HIS A 171 1.81 7.78 5.75
N PHE A 172 2.85 7.17 6.35
CA PHE A 172 4.00 6.70 5.61
C PHE A 172 3.65 5.58 4.62
N ILE A 173 2.87 4.59 5.05
CA ILE A 173 2.38 3.52 4.15
C ILE A 173 1.58 4.11 3.00
N ASP A 174 0.67 5.04 3.29
CA ASP A 174 -0.12 5.72 2.25
C ASP A 174 0.79 6.48 1.26
N LEU A 175 1.83 7.17 1.76
CA LEU A 175 2.81 7.88 0.93
C LEU A 175 3.62 6.94 0.04
N VAL A 176 4.04 5.77 0.55
CA VAL A 176 4.73 4.76 -0.25
C VAL A 176 3.85 4.35 -1.43
N TRP A 177 2.54 4.12 -1.22
CA TRP A 177 1.64 3.77 -2.31
C TRP A 177 1.51 4.88 -3.36
N ILE A 178 1.44 6.14 -2.92
CA ILE A 178 1.36 7.31 -3.81
C ILE A 178 2.57 7.37 -4.75
N ILE A 179 3.72 6.83 -4.36
CA ILE A 179 4.93 6.77 -5.21
C ILE A 179 4.94 5.47 -6.04
N VAL A 180 4.59 4.33 -5.44
CA VAL A 180 4.57 3.02 -6.11
C VAL A 180 3.57 3.02 -7.27
N PHE A 181 2.37 3.56 -7.07
CA PHE A 181 1.32 3.53 -8.09
C PHE A 181 1.74 4.24 -9.39
N PRO A 182 2.19 5.50 -9.40
CA PRO A 182 2.64 6.15 -10.63
C PRO A 182 3.83 5.45 -11.26
N THR A 183 4.82 5.05 -10.45
CA THR A 183 6.04 4.41 -10.93
C THR A 183 5.75 3.09 -11.63
N LEU A 184 4.76 2.32 -11.22
CA LEU A 184 4.45 1.02 -11.84
C LEU A 184 3.32 1.11 -12.89
N TYR A 185 2.28 1.91 -12.65
CA TYR A 185 1.04 1.90 -13.45
C TYR A 185 0.92 3.04 -14.48
N LEU A 186 1.50 4.23 -14.22
CA LEU A 186 1.17 5.45 -14.97
C LEU A 186 2.18 5.78 -16.08
N VAL A 187 3.46 5.59 -15.80
CA VAL A 187 4.58 6.16 -16.60
C VAL A 187 4.78 5.44 -17.96
N ASN A 188 3.90 4.53 -18.37
CA ASN A 188 4.11 3.68 -19.55
C ASN A 188 2.95 3.66 -20.57
N ARG A 189 2.03 4.63 -20.47
CA ARG A 189 0.89 4.77 -21.38
C ARG A 189 1.01 5.98 -22.32
N GLY A 190 2.22 6.52 -22.50
CA GLY A 190 2.54 7.63 -23.40
C GLY A 190 3.48 7.18 -24.51
#